data_AF-A0A7S4IS87-F1
#
_entry.id   AF-A0A7S4IS87-F1
#
_cell.length_a   1.000
_cell.length_b   1.000
_cell.length_c   1.000
_cell.angle_alpha   90.00
_cell.angle_beta   90.00
_cell.angle_gamma   90.00
#
_symmetry.space_group_name_H-M   'P 1'
#
loop_
_entity.id
_entity.type
_entity.pdbx_description
1 polymer ?
#
loop_
_entity_poly.entity_id
_entity_poly.type
_entity_poly.pdbx_seq_one_letter_code
_entity_poly.pdbx_strand_id
1 'polypeptide(L)'
;ICLMSHLRKASGSPGSSPSVRQKPISTWKNRMTRSPHSTSISAPVFKRRNNSFSAVIESKDLLLYFYQDTLTKILTCTGLNKVQVQNILAQIDFLLGDAQHQCLQYNKLLGSESKRILEEIAESTLDVLNRQKETKAVIKIQSQVRGWLVRKKLQNLKKEDKSILRIRGSTFTKLLRSEKAYMDTLEDLLLTYIRPISRNENQSKFGHAAVNYLVGNLDSLFSYHQKFYDKLVGICDNPLFPRILPLGDALCEASAELRTAYMTYTNNYIPCIETIHHLRSTTPRFQVFVSEKEQNSESLEELFGLPLQYLLVLAGRLRSLHSCSLPIIENETRTLGRAIGIVESIDLACAKILDEQEEPQAFENIRNTLVVELSISGLKDPLLGVPNRQLLKDGAVRVLKMKNPCQVYLFN
;
A
#
# COMPACT_ATOMS: atom_id res chain seq x y z
N ILE A 1 -9.15 -18.55 -33.25
CA ILE A 1 -8.16 -17.50 -33.67
C ILE A 1 -8.80 -16.13 -34.02
N CYS A 2 -10.09 -16.02 -34.39
CA CYS A 2 -10.67 -14.71 -34.78
C CYS A 2 -11.29 -13.87 -33.64
N LEU A 3 -11.78 -14.44 -32.53
CA LEU A 3 -12.45 -13.66 -31.47
C LEU A 3 -11.52 -12.98 -30.46
N MET A 4 -10.29 -13.46 -30.25
CA MET A 4 -9.35 -12.88 -29.28
C MET A 4 -8.67 -11.56 -29.74
N SER A 5 -8.87 -11.15 -30.99
CA SER A 5 -8.23 -9.94 -31.53
C SER A 5 -8.96 -8.63 -31.19
N HIS A 6 -10.25 -8.69 -30.84
CA HIS A 6 -11.04 -7.50 -30.55
C HIS A 6 -11.01 -7.05 -29.09
N LEU A 7 -10.56 -7.88 -28.15
CA LEU A 7 -10.53 -7.54 -26.72
C LEU A 7 -9.20 -6.95 -26.21
N ARG A 8 -8.19 -6.74 -27.07
CA ARG A 8 -6.86 -6.21 -26.68
C ARG A 8 -6.51 -4.80 -27.17
N LYS A 9 -7.42 -4.07 -27.80
CA LYS A 9 -7.16 -2.69 -28.28
C LYS A 9 -8.02 -1.64 -27.57
N ALA A 10 -7.71 -1.39 -26.31
CA ALA A 10 -8.16 -0.18 -25.61
C ALA A 10 -7.11 0.32 -24.60
N SER A 11 -5.92 0.67 -25.10
CA SER A 11 -5.00 1.56 -24.35
C SER A 11 -4.03 2.24 -25.31
N GLY A 12 -4.32 3.49 -25.67
CA GLY A 12 -3.45 4.33 -26.50
C GLY A 12 -4.08 5.67 -26.85
N SER A 13 -3.84 6.68 -26.00
CA SER A 13 -4.03 8.12 -26.29
C SER A 13 -3.08 8.58 -27.42
N PRO A 14 -3.31 9.69 -28.17
CA PRO A 14 -3.20 11.05 -27.61
C PRO A 14 -4.09 12.14 -28.27
N GLY A 15 -4.23 13.29 -27.60
CA GLY A 15 -4.35 14.57 -28.31
C GLY A 15 -5.38 15.59 -27.80
N SER A 16 -4.85 16.77 -27.47
CA SER A 16 -5.43 18.11 -27.56
C SER A 16 -6.30 18.68 -26.42
N SER A 17 -5.69 19.68 -25.77
CA SER A 17 -6.24 20.75 -24.96
C SER A 17 -7.25 21.62 -25.73
N PRO A 18 -8.04 22.44 -25.02
CA PRO A 18 -7.80 23.88 -25.15
C PRO A 18 -7.83 24.67 -23.84
N SER A 19 -7.30 25.89 -23.96
CA SER A 19 -6.96 26.89 -22.96
C SER A 19 -8.12 27.53 -22.20
N VAL A 20 -7.89 27.88 -20.94
CA VAL A 20 -8.49 29.07 -20.30
C VAL A 20 -7.43 29.83 -19.48
N ARG A 21 -7.20 31.09 -19.85
CA ARG A 21 -6.48 32.12 -19.08
C ARG A 21 -7.37 32.58 -17.91
N GLN A 22 -6.80 32.83 -16.74
CA GLN A 22 -6.86 34.16 -16.06
C GLN A 22 -6.08 34.22 -14.72
N LYS A 23 -5.07 35.10 -14.75
CA LYS A 23 -4.56 36.08 -13.77
C LYS A 23 -4.01 35.68 -12.37
N PRO A 24 -2.96 36.40 -11.90
CA PRO A 24 -2.23 36.11 -10.68
C PRO A 24 -2.81 36.88 -9.47
N ILE A 25 -2.89 36.22 -8.32
CA ILE A 25 -3.24 36.87 -7.05
C ILE A 25 -1.95 37.21 -6.30
N SER A 26 -1.82 38.50 -6.06
CA SER A 26 -0.79 39.20 -5.32
C SER A 26 -0.93 39.05 -3.79
N THR A 27 0.21 39.16 -3.11
CA THR A 27 0.41 39.87 -1.83
C THR A 27 -0.55 39.60 -0.67
N TRP A 28 -0.10 38.82 0.32
CA TRP A 28 -0.45 39.06 1.73
C TRP A 28 0.81 39.10 2.60
N LYS A 29 1.22 40.34 2.90
CA LYS A 29 2.06 40.73 4.03
C LYS A 29 1.19 40.86 5.27
N ASN A 30 1.78 40.55 6.43
CA ASN A 30 1.52 41.12 7.76
C ASN A 30 0.18 40.81 8.48
N ARG A 31 0.25 40.01 9.56
CA ARG A 31 0.11 40.50 10.94
C ARG A 31 0.22 39.34 11.94
N MET A 32 1.31 39.31 12.71
CA MET A 32 1.21 39.27 14.17
C MET A 32 2.40 40.05 14.74
N THR A 33 2.11 41.28 15.13
CA THR A 33 2.95 42.18 15.92
C THR A 33 2.66 41.99 17.40
N ARG A 34 3.73 41.91 18.21
CA ARG A 34 3.94 42.45 19.57
C ARG A 34 5.08 41.63 20.19
N SER A 35 6.10 42.15 20.87
CA SER A 35 6.67 43.47 21.14
C SER A 35 8.01 43.16 21.86
N PRO A 36 9.04 44.02 21.82
CA PRO A 36 10.43 43.66 22.11
C PRO A 36 10.87 44.14 23.49
N HIS A 37 11.53 43.30 24.29
CA HIS A 37 12.35 43.74 25.44
C HIS A 37 13.60 42.86 25.50
N SER A 38 14.76 43.43 25.19
CA SER A 38 15.94 43.48 26.07
C SER A 38 17.21 43.79 25.27
N THR A 39 17.53 45.09 25.23
CA THR A 39 18.85 45.67 25.49
C THR A 39 20.08 44.90 25.02
N SER A 40 20.63 45.38 23.91
CA SER A 40 22.06 45.35 23.60
C SER A 40 22.85 46.06 24.72
N ILE A 41 23.69 45.33 25.44
CA ILE A 41 24.77 45.92 26.24
C ILE A 41 26.04 45.80 25.42
N SER A 42 26.45 46.94 24.89
CA SER A 42 27.76 47.23 24.32
C SER A 42 28.87 46.89 25.30
N ALA A 43 29.88 46.15 24.86
CA ALA A 43 31.11 45.94 25.60
C ALA A 43 31.82 47.29 25.86
N PRO A 44 32.36 47.53 27.08
CA PRO A 44 33.07 48.76 27.37
C PRO A 44 34.44 48.76 26.68
N VAL A 45 34.67 49.82 25.91
CA VAL A 45 35.97 50.22 25.38
C VAL A 45 36.89 50.57 26.56
N PHE A 46 37.86 49.72 26.87
CA PHE A 46 38.92 50.06 27.82
C PHE A 46 39.94 50.96 27.13
N LYS A 47 39.87 52.26 27.44
CA LYS A 47 40.90 53.24 27.13
C LYS A 47 42.23 52.81 27.76
N ARG A 48 43.28 52.67 26.95
CA ARG A 48 44.67 52.65 27.41
C ARG A 48 44.94 53.92 28.22
N ARG A 49 45.19 53.78 29.52
CA ARG A 49 45.96 54.77 30.28
C ARG A 49 47.37 54.22 30.44
N ASN A 50 48.29 54.83 29.70
CA ASN A 50 49.70 54.85 30.03
C ASN A 50 49.85 55.51 31.39
N ASN A 51 50.07 54.71 32.43
CA ASN A 51 50.76 55.17 33.62
C ASN A 51 52.05 54.35 33.73
N SER A 52 53.15 55.07 33.89
CA SER A 52 54.52 54.59 33.93
C SER A 52 54.72 53.41 34.89
N PHE A 53 55.43 52.40 34.40
CA PHE A 53 55.75 51.14 35.07
C PHE A 53 56.76 51.30 36.23
N SER A 54 57.08 52.52 36.64
CA SER A 54 58.16 52.85 37.59
C SER A 54 57.70 53.33 38.96
N ALA A 55 56.40 53.21 39.30
CA ALA A 55 55.86 53.72 40.57
C ALA A 55 54.95 52.73 41.33
N VAL A 56 55.06 51.42 41.10
CA VAL A 56 54.23 50.38 41.79
C VAL A 56 55.08 49.43 42.66
N ILE A 57 56.31 49.81 42.98
CA ILE A 57 57.14 49.09 43.96
C ILE A 57 56.92 49.76 45.31
N GLU A 58 55.78 49.54 45.98
CA GLU A 58 55.64 49.78 47.44
C GLU A 58 54.32 49.34 48.09
N SER A 59 53.63 48.30 47.62
CA SER A 59 52.59 47.67 48.46
C SER A 59 52.75 46.16 48.54
N LYS A 60 53.13 45.72 49.74
CA LYS A 60 53.20 44.33 50.23
C LYS A 60 51.95 43.52 49.85
N ASP A 61 50.80 44.19 49.78
CA ASP A 61 49.49 43.57 49.53
C ASP A 61 49.28 43.19 48.05
N LEU A 62 49.87 43.91 47.10
CA LEU A 62 49.69 43.64 45.68
C LEU A 62 50.43 42.37 45.22
N LEU A 63 51.63 42.15 45.77
CA LEU A 63 52.49 41.02 45.43
C LEU A 63 51.97 39.72 46.05
N LEU A 64 51.46 39.81 47.30
CA LEU A 64 50.76 38.71 47.95
C LEU A 64 49.47 38.35 47.19
N TYR A 65 48.73 39.36 46.72
CA TYR A 65 47.56 39.16 45.88
C TYR A 65 47.88 38.43 44.57
N PHE A 66 48.94 38.81 43.85
CA PHE A 66 49.34 38.12 42.61
C PHE A 66 49.81 36.69 42.86
N TYR A 67 50.56 36.43 43.94
CA TYR A 67 50.98 35.07 44.32
C TYR A 67 49.78 34.19 44.63
N GLN A 68 48.89 34.64 45.52
CA GLN A 68 47.67 33.91 45.88
C GLN A 68 46.72 33.74 44.68
N ASP A 69 46.59 34.74 43.80
CA ASP A 69 45.78 34.65 42.58
C ASP A 69 46.35 33.61 41.60
N THR A 70 47.68 33.58 41.43
CA THR A 70 48.35 32.60 40.55
C THR A 70 48.22 31.18 41.09
N LEU A 71 48.43 30.99 42.40
CA LEU A 71 48.29 29.70 43.08
C LEU A 71 46.83 29.22 43.08
N THR A 72 45.88 30.13 43.27
CA THR A 72 44.44 29.84 43.15
C THR A 72 44.08 29.42 41.72
N LYS A 73 44.63 30.07 40.70
CA LYS A 73 44.44 29.68 39.29
C LYS A 73 45.03 28.30 39.00
N ILE A 74 46.22 28.00 39.50
CA ILE A 74 46.85 26.68 39.34
C ILE A 74 46.02 25.59 40.05
N LEU A 75 45.57 25.82 41.28
CA LEU A 75 44.80 24.86 42.07
C LEU A 75 43.34 24.70 41.60
N THR A 76 42.75 25.70 40.96
CA THR A 76 41.43 25.56 40.33
C THR A 76 41.49 24.80 39.02
N CYS A 77 42.65 24.81 38.33
CA CYS A 77 42.90 23.99 37.15
C CYS A 77 43.04 22.48 37.45
N THR A 78 43.27 22.08 38.71
CA THR A 78 43.37 20.65 39.10
C THR A 78 42.01 20.01 39.42
N GLY A 79 40.89 20.74 39.25
CA GLY A 79 39.53 20.22 39.46
C GLY A 79 39.10 20.12 40.93
N LEU A 80 39.87 20.70 41.85
CA LEU A 80 39.56 20.76 43.28
C LEU A 80 38.41 21.72 43.56
N ASN A 81 37.57 21.38 44.55
CA ASN A 81 36.47 22.27 44.93
C ASN A 81 37.00 23.52 45.66
N LYS A 82 36.19 24.59 45.70
CA LYS A 82 36.61 25.90 46.27
C LYS A 82 37.10 25.81 47.72
N VAL A 83 36.55 24.90 48.52
CA VAL A 83 36.93 24.68 49.92
C VAL A 83 38.26 23.93 50.03
N GLN A 84 38.51 22.96 49.15
CA GLN A 84 39.78 22.22 49.07
C GLN A 84 40.91 23.14 48.63
N VAL A 85 40.66 24.01 47.64
CA VAL A 85 41.63 25.03 47.22
C VAL A 85 41.96 25.96 48.39
N GLN A 86 40.96 26.45 49.13
CA GLN A 86 41.17 27.32 50.29
C GLN A 86 41.94 26.63 51.43
N ASN A 87 41.66 25.35 51.71
CA ASN A 87 42.37 24.60 52.74
C ASN A 87 43.83 24.34 52.38
N ILE A 88 44.11 24.04 51.10
CA ILE A 88 45.49 23.84 50.62
C ILE A 88 46.26 25.16 50.65
N LEU A 89 45.63 26.27 50.24
CA LEU A 89 46.24 27.60 50.35
C LEU A 89 46.53 27.98 51.80
N ALA A 90 45.60 27.72 52.73
CA ALA A 90 45.81 27.97 54.15
C ALA A 90 46.92 27.10 54.76
N GLN A 91 47.07 25.85 54.30
CA GLN A 91 48.17 24.98 54.72
C GLN A 91 49.52 25.43 54.15
N ILE A 92 49.55 25.90 52.91
CA ILE A 92 50.75 26.47 52.30
C ILE A 92 51.16 27.75 53.03
N ASP A 93 50.22 28.65 53.30
CA ASP A 93 50.47 29.89 54.06
C ASP A 93 50.92 29.59 55.51
N PHE A 94 50.41 28.52 56.13
CA PHE A 94 50.85 28.08 57.47
C PHE A 94 52.25 27.45 57.47
N LEU A 95 52.62 26.74 56.40
CA LEU A 95 53.93 26.08 56.26
C LEU A 95 55.06 27.04 55.85
N LEU A 96 54.71 28.23 55.33
CA LEU A 96 55.67 29.26 54.97
C LEU A 96 56.04 30.10 56.19
N GLY A 97 57.28 29.95 56.68
CA GLY A 97 57.79 30.79 57.77
C GLY A 97 58.00 32.26 57.36
N ASP A 98 58.09 33.19 58.32
CA ASP A 98 58.30 34.62 58.07
C ASP A 98 59.50 34.93 57.15
N ALA A 99 60.56 34.12 57.21
CA ALA A 99 61.73 34.21 56.33
C ALA A 99 61.41 33.82 54.87
N GLN A 100 60.50 32.88 54.63
CA GLN A 100 60.06 32.49 53.31
C GLN A 100 59.04 33.49 52.74
N HIS A 101 58.21 34.09 53.60
CA HIS A 101 57.39 35.26 53.25
C HIS A 101 58.25 36.48 52.88
N GLN A 102 59.36 36.73 53.57
CA GLN A 102 60.34 37.76 53.18
C GLN A 102 61.07 37.42 51.87
N CYS A 103 61.43 36.16 51.63
CA CYS A 103 62.03 35.76 50.35
C CYS A 103 61.07 35.83 49.16
N LEU A 104 59.75 35.66 49.39
CA LEU A 104 58.68 36.00 48.44
C LEU A 104 58.56 37.52 48.23
N GLN A 105 58.69 38.34 49.29
CA GLN A 105 58.69 39.81 49.21
C GLN A 105 59.83 40.38 48.36
N TYR A 106 60.99 39.73 48.33
CA TYR A 106 62.18 40.20 47.59
C TYR A 106 62.41 39.50 46.23
N ASN A 107 61.43 38.77 45.69
CA ASN A 107 61.54 38.09 44.39
C ASN A 107 62.76 37.15 44.27
N LYS A 108 63.25 36.61 45.40
CA LYS A 108 64.55 35.91 45.48
C LYS A 108 64.47 34.38 45.53
N LEU A 109 63.28 33.78 45.54
CA LEU A 109 63.11 32.34 45.76
C LEU A 109 63.02 31.49 44.48
N LEU A 110 62.68 32.08 43.34
CA LEU A 110 62.69 31.38 42.05
C LEU A 110 63.73 32.06 41.16
N GLY A 111 64.79 31.33 40.82
CA GLY A 111 65.72 31.79 39.78
C GLY A 111 64.93 32.14 38.51
N SER A 112 65.45 33.06 37.69
CA SER A 112 64.81 33.49 36.44
C SER A 112 64.37 32.31 35.57
N GLU A 113 65.11 31.21 35.62
CA GLU A 113 64.81 29.96 34.95
C GLU A 113 63.58 29.24 35.53
N SER A 114 63.46 29.14 36.85
CA SER A 114 62.29 28.51 37.49
C SER A 114 61.01 29.31 37.27
N LYS A 115 61.11 30.64 37.22
CA LYS A 115 59.97 31.51 36.86
C LYS A 115 59.54 31.28 35.40
N ARG A 116 60.50 31.22 34.47
CA ARG A 116 60.25 30.93 33.05
C ARG A 116 59.55 29.57 32.86
N ILE A 117 60.01 28.54 33.57
CA ILE A 117 59.42 27.20 33.53
C ILE A 117 57.97 27.22 34.05
N LEU A 118 57.69 27.95 35.13
CA LEU A 118 56.32 28.06 35.67
C LEU A 118 55.38 28.82 34.74
N GLU A 119 55.86 29.89 34.09
CA GLU A 119 55.09 30.63 33.07
C GLU A 119 54.79 29.73 31.85
N GLU A 120 55.78 28.96 31.37
CA GLU A 120 55.60 27.99 30.28
C GLU A 120 54.60 26.88 30.63
N ILE A 121 54.66 26.36 31.87
CA ILE A 121 53.69 25.36 32.37
C ILE A 121 52.29 25.98 32.47
N ALA A 122 52.17 27.21 32.94
CA ALA A 122 50.88 27.90 33.06
C ALA A 122 50.24 28.15 31.69
N GLU A 123 51.03 28.61 30.71
CA GLU A 123 50.57 28.78 29.32
C GLU A 123 50.16 27.44 28.69
N SER A 124 51.00 26.41 28.82
CA SER A 124 50.70 25.05 28.32
C SER A 124 49.41 24.48 28.94
N THR A 125 49.22 24.68 30.26
CA THR A 125 48.02 24.21 30.97
C THR A 125 46.76 24.96 30.51
N LEU A 126 46.86 26.28 30.29
CA LEU A 126 45.77 27.10 29.76
C LEU A 126 45.38 26.65 28.35
N ASP A 127 46.37 26.30 27.52
CA ASP A 127 46.18 25.83 26.15
C ASP A 127 45.46 24.48 26.13
N VAL A 128 45.87 23.53 26.98
CA VAL A 128 45.17 22.25 27.17
C VAL A 128 43.72 22.47 27.63
N LEU A 129 43.49 23.40 28.55
CA LEU A 129 42.15 23.70 29.06
C LEU A 129 41.24 24.31 27.99
N ASN A 130 41.79 25.17 27.12
CA ASN A 130 41.06 25.71 25.97
C ASN A 130 40.71 24.61 24.96
N ARG A 131 41.65 23.73 24.61
CA ARG A 131 41.39 22.57 23.73
C ARG A 131 40.33 21.63 24.30
N GLN A 132 40.30 21.43 25.63
CA GLN A 132 39.25 20.64 26.28
C GLN A 132 37.87 21.32 26.18
N LYS A 133 37.78 22.65 26.32
CA LYS A 133 36.54 23.39 26.14
C LYS A 133 36.02 23.28 24.71
N GLU A 134 36.91 23.44 23.72
CA GLU A 134 36.58 23.26 22.30
C GLU A 134 36.10 21.84 22.01
N THR A 135 36.81 20.82 22.51
CA THR A 135 36.42 19.42 22.34
C THR A 135 35.05 19.14 22.94
N LYS A 136 34.76 19.66 24.15
CA LYS A 136 33.43 19.56 24.78
C LYS A 136 32.34 20.24 23.95
N ALA A 137 32.64 21.40 23.37
CA ALA A 137 31.72 22.10 22.48
C ALA A 137 31.43 21.29 21.20
N VAL A 138 32.47 20.74 20.56
CA VAL A 138 32.35 19.85 19.39
C VAL A 138 31.51 18.61 19.72
N ILE A 139 31.78 17.94 20.85
CA ILE A 139 31.00 16.77 21.30
C ILE A 139 29.53 17.14 21.48
N LYS A 140 29.23 18.30 22.09
CA LYS A 140 27.87 18.78 22.28
C LYS A 140 27.16 19.02 20.94
N ILE A 141 27.82 19.69 20.00
CA ILE A 141 27.28 19.92 18.64
C ILE A 141 27.01 18.59 17.95
N GLN A 142 27.97 17.68 17.95
CA GLN A 142 27.82 16.35 17.34
C GLN A 142 26.67 15.56 17.97
N SER A 143 26.53 15.60 19.29
CA SER A 143 25.41 14.96 20.00
C SER A 143 24.05 15.52 19.55
N GLN A 144 23.94 16.84 19.41
CA GLN A 144 22.71 17.48 18.97
C GLN A 144 22.38 17.14 17.51
N VAL A 145 23.38 17.15 16.63
CA VAL A 145 23.25 16.80 15.21
C VAL A 145 22.83 15.33 15.05
N ARG A 146 23.50 14.39 15.74
CA ARG A 146 23.11 12.97 15.75
C ARG A 146 21.65 12.80 16.22
N GLY A 147 21.27 13.47 17.31
CA GLY A 147 19.89 13.45 17.80
C GLY A 147 18.87 14.01 16.80
N TRP A 148 19.19 15.11 16.12
CA TRP A 148 18.34 15.69 15.09
C TRP A 148 18.20 14.78 13.87
N LEU A 149 19.30 14.17 13.40
CA LEU A 149 19.29 13.23 12.27
C LEU A 149 18.40 12.02 12.57
N VAL A 150 18.50 11.44 13.77
CA VAL A 150 17.64 10.31 14.18
C VAL A 150 16.17 10.71 14.22
N ARG A 151 15.83 11.87 14.83
CA ARG A 151 14.45 12.36 14.86
C ARG A 151 13.90 12.64 13.46
N LYS A 152 14.72 13.22 12.58
CA LYS A 152 14.33 13.48 11.18
C LYS A 152 14.11 12.17 10.42
N LYS A 153 14.97 11.18 10.58
CA LYS A 153 14.80 9.84 9.99
C LYS A 153 13.51 9.18 10.49
N LEU A 154 13.25 9.21 11.80
CA LEU A 154 12.01 8.67 12.38
C LEU A 154 10.75 9.38 11.86
N GLN A 155 10.79 10.71 11.73
CA GLN A 155 9.68 11.46 11.15
C GLN A 155 9.46 11.11 9.68
N ASN A 156 10.53 10.91 8.90
CA ASN A 156 10.43 10.48 7.52
C ASN A 156 9.84 9.06 7.40
N LEU A 157 10.28 8.11 8.23
CA LEU A 157 9.69 6.76 8.30
C LEU A 157 8.19 6.82 8.61
N LYS A 158 7.77 7.61 9.61
CA LYS A 158 6.34 7.80 9.92
C LYS A 158 5.54 8.38 8.75
N LYS A 159 6.15 9.27 7.95
CA LYS A 159 5.51 9.85 6.76
C LYS A 159 5.41 8.83 5.62
N GLU A 160 6.47 8.07 5.39
CA GLU A 160 6.51 6.97 4.42
C GLU A 160 5.45 5.93 4.76
N ASP A 161 5.41 5.44 6.01
CA ASP A 161 4.40 4.51 6.50
C ASP A 161 2.97 5.03 6.29
N LYS A 162 2.73 6.31 6.60
CA LYS A 162 1.41 6.95 6.40
C LYS A 162 1.05 7.02 4.91
N SER A 163 2.01 7.30 4.03
CA SER A 163 1.77 7.36 2.58
C SER A 163 1.45 5.96 2.01
N ILE A 164 2.17 4.94 2.47
CA ILE A 164 1.95 3.54 2.09
C ILE A 164 0.58 3.06 2.53
N LEU A 165 0.21 3.28 3.80
CA LEU A 165 -1.10 2.91 4.33
C LEU A 165 -2.24 3.62 3.59
N ARG A 166 -2.05 4.88 3.22
CA ARG A 166 -3.01 5.63 2.40
C ARG A 166 -3.15 5.02 1.00
N ILE A 167 -2.05 4.69 0.33
CA ILE A 167 -2.07 4.06 -0.99
C ILE A 167 -2.78 2.71 -0.89
N ARG A 168 -2.38 1.87 0.07
CA ARG A 168 -2.99 0.56 0.33
C ARG A 168 -4.49 0.64 0.57
N GLY A 169 -4.94 1.51 1.48
CA GLY A 169 -6.36 1.73 1.74
C GLY A 169 -7.12 2.21 0.50
N SER A 170 -6.53 3.11 -0.29
CA SER A 170 -7.12 3.58 -1.54
C SER A 170 -7.22 2.49 -2.62
N THR A 171 -6.21 1.61 -2.71
CA THR A 171 -6.19 0.48 -3.64
C THR A 171 -7.21 -0.58 -3.25
N PHE A 172 -7.33 -0.88 -1.95
CA PHE A 172 -8.38 -1.77 -1.45
C PHE A 172 -9.79 -1.21 -1.71
N THR A 173 -9.99 0.09 -1.46
CA THR A 173 -11.28 0.75 -1.74
C THR A 173 -11.64 0.67 -3.24
N LYS A 174 -10.65 0.74 -4.14
CA LYS A 174 -10.88 0.54 -5.58
C LYS A 174 -11.33 -0.89 -5.90
N LEU A 175 -10.72 -1.90 -5.27
CA LEU A 175 -11.16 -3.30 -5.38
C LEU A 175 -12.60 -3.48 -4.88
N LEU A 176 -12.92 -2.93 -3.70
CA LEU A 176 -14.26 -3.00 -3.13
C LEU A 176 -15.32 -2.37 -4.06
N ARG A 177 -15.02 -1.20 -4.63
CA ARG A 177 -15.92 -0.53 -5.58
C ARG A 177 -16.09 -1.31 -6.88
N SER A 178 -15.01 -1.90 -7.41
CA SER A 178 -15.12 -2.72 -8.62
C SER A 178 -15.93 -3.99 -8.38
N GLU A 179 -15.78 -4.62 -7.21
CA GLU A 179 -16.58 -5.78 -6.83
C GLU A 179 -18.07 -5.41 -6.76
N LYS A 180 -18.42 -4.29 -6.10
CA LYS A 180 -19.80 -3.82 -6.04
C LYS A 180 -20.38 -3.53 -7.42
N ALA A 181 -19.63 -2.81 -8.26
CA ALA A 181 -20.07 -2.49 -9.61
C ALA A 181 -20.32 -3.75 -10.45
N TYR A 182 -19.43 -4.73 -10.35
CA TYR A 182 -19.59 -6.02 -11.03
C TYR A 182 -20.81 -6.79 -10.53
N MET A 183 -21.03 -6.85 -9.21
CA MET A 183 -22.25 -7.43 -8.65
C MET A 183 -23.51 -6.73 -9.13
N ASP A 184 -23.52 -5.41 -9.21
CA ASP A 184 -24.67 -4.63 -9.67
C ASP A 184 -25.00 -4.95 -11.14
N THR A 185 -23.96 -5.12 -11.97
CA THR A 185 -24.14 -5.57 -13.36
C THR A 185 -24.67 -7.01 -13.43
N LEU A 186 -24.19 -7.93 -12.59
CA LEU A 186 -24.73 -9.29 -12.51
C LEU A 186 -26.19 -9.30 -12.04
N GLU A 187 -26.53 -8.48 -11.05
CA GLU A 187 -27.89 -8.35 -10.54
C GLU A 187 -28.84 -7.79 -11.60
N ASP A 188 -28.40 -6.78 -12.36
CA ASP A 188 -29.15 -6.25 -13.49
C ASP A 188 -29.35 -7.30 -14.58
N LEU A 189 -28.31 -8.06 -14.96
CA LEU A 189 -28.43 -9.17 -15.90
C LEU A 189 -29.50 -10.18 -15.44
N LEU A 190 -29.46 -10.56 -14.16
CA LEU A 190 -30.42 -11.48 -13.56
C LEU A 190 -31.85 -10.92 -13.56
N LEU A 191 -32.04 -9.65 -13.19
CA LEU A 191 -33.35 -9.00 -13.09
C LEU A 191 -33.96 -8.67 -14.45
N THR A 192 -33.14 -8.20 -15.38
CA THR A 192 -33.56 -7.66 -16.68
C THR A 192 -33.75 -8.75 -17.71
N TYR A 193 -32.91 -9.80 -17.70
CA TYR A 193 -32.97 -10.88 -18.70
C TYR A 193 -33.37 -12.22 -18.08
N ILE A 194 -32.61 -12.73 -17.12
CA ILE A 194 -32.71 -14.13 -16.69
C ILE A 194 -34.04 -14.43 -15.99
N ARG A 195 -34.42 -13.64 -14.99
CA ARG A 195 -35.66 -13.85 -14.21
C ARG A 195 -36.90 -13.71 -15.09
N PRO A 196 -37.03 -12.72 -16.01
CA PRO A 196 -38.13 -12.67 -16.97
C PRO A 196 -38.22 -13.90 -17.88
N ILE A 197 -37.09 -14.38 -18.40
CA ILE A 197 -37.03 -15.58 -19.25
C ILE A 197 -37.42 -16.83 -18.44
N SER A 198 -37.05 -16.88 -17.16
CA SER A 198 -37.29 -18.00 -16.24
C SER A 198 -38.73 -18.14 -15.75
N ARG A 199 -39.62 -17.16 -15.97
CA ARG A 199 -41.02 -17.26 -15.54
C ARG A 199 -41.72 -18.41 -16.26
N ASN A 200 -42.54 -19.18 -15.55
CA ASN A 200 -43.23 -20.37 -16.08
C ASN A 200 -44.01 -20.11 -17.39
N GLU A 201 -44.61 -18.92 -17.53
CA GLU A 201 -45.32 -18.51 -18.76
C GLU A 201 -44.41 -18.40 -19.99
N ASN A 202 -43.12 -18.14 -19.77
CA ASN A 202 -42.10 -17.98 -20.80
C ASN A 202 -41.32 -19.27 -21.02
N GLN A 203 -41.22 -20.15 -20.01
CA GLN A 203 -40.63 -21.49 -20.17
C GLN A 203 -41.36 -22.35 -21.21
N SER A 204 -42.69 -22.26 -21.27
CA SER A 204 -43.47 -22.95 -22.30
C SER A 204 -43.31 -22.33 -23.69
N LYS A 205 -42.96 -21.04 -23.76
CA LYS A 205 -42.79 -20.28 -25.02
C LYS A 205 -41.38 -20.41 -25.61
N PHE A 206 -40.36 -20.53 -24.76
CA PHE A 206 -38.96 -20.58 -25.15
C PHE A 206 -38.36 -21.98 -25.05
N GLY A 207 -39.07 -22.92 -24.39
CA GLY A 207 -38.61 -24.28 -24.15
C GLY A 207 -37.88 -24.41 -22.82
N HIS A 208 -38.29 -25.37 -21.99
CA HIS A 208 -37.71 -25.60 -20.67
C HIS A 208 -36.19 -25.87 -20.71
N ALA A 209 -35.72 -26.65 -21.69
CA ALA A 209 -34.30 -26.94 -21.86
C ALA A 209 -33.49 -25.68 -22.20
N ALA A 210 -33.99 -24.84 -23.12
CA ALA A 210 -33.33 -23.60 -23.51
C ALA A 210 -33.21 -22.61 -22.34
N VAL A 211 -34.29 -22.47 -21.55
CA VAL A 211 -34.28 -21.61 -20.37
C VAL A 211 -33.26 -22.08 -19.34
N ASN A 212 -33.14 -23.40 -19.12
CA ASN A 212 -32.17 -23.94 -18.17
C ASN A 212 -30.71 -23.65 -18.61
N TYR A 213 -30.41 -23.70 -19.91
CA TYR A 213 -29.10 -23.29 -20.43
C TYR A 213 -28.81 -21.80 -20.20
N LEU A 214 -29.80 -20.94 -20.43
CA LEU A 214 -29.67 -19.48 -20.24
C LEU A 214 -29.54 -19.08 -18.77
N VAL A 215 -30.24 -19.75 -17.87
CA VAL A 215 -30.14 -19.52 -16.42
C VAL A 215 -28.78 -19.97 -15.90
N GLY A 216 -28.30 -21.12 -16.39
CA GLY A 216 -27.00 -21.67 -16.05
C GLY A 216 -26.78 -21.70 -14.53
N ASN A 217 -25.58 -21.31 -14.11
CA ASN A 217 -25.22 -21.13 -12.69
C ASN A 217 -24.99 -19.66 -12.33
N LEU A 218 -25.61 -18.71 -13.05
CA LEU A 218 -25.44 -17.27 -12.80
C LEU A 218 -25.85 -16.86 -11.37
N ASP A 219 -26.95 -17.40 -10.84
CA ASP A 219 -27.37 -17.13 -9.45
C ASP A 219 -26.34 -17.62 -8.43
N SER A 220 -25.68 -18.75 -8.70
CA SER A 220 -24.61 -19.28 -7.83
C SER A 220 -23.38 -18.38 -7.87
N LEU A 221 -23.03 -17.87 -9.06
CA LEU A 221 -21.92 -16.95 -9.26
C LEU A 221 -22.19 -15.61 -8.55
N PHE A 222 -23.38 -15.04 -8.74
CA PHE A 222 -23.82 -13.85 -8.01
C PHE A 222 -23.77 -14.04 -6.49
N SER A 223 -24.29 -15.17 -5.99
CA SER A 223 -24.27 -15.50 -4.56
C SER A 223 -22.83 -15.58 -4.00
N TYR A 224 -21.89 -16.14 -4.77
CA TYR A 224 -20.48 -16.15 -4.38
C TYR A 224 -19.92 -14.72 -4.27
N HIS A 225 -20.15 -13.90 -5.29
CA HIS A 225 -19.64 -12.52 -5.32
C HIS A 225 -20.27 -11.66 -4.22
N GLN A 226 -21.53 -11.89 -3.88
CA GLN A 226 -22.18 -11.27 -2.72
C GLN A 226 -21.47 -11.61 -1.41
N LYS A 227 -21.22 -12.89 -1.14
CA LYS A 227 -20.46 -13.31 0.05
C LYS A 227 -19.05 -12.73 0.04
N PHE A 228 -18.42 -12.66 -1.12
CA PHE A 228 -17.07 -12.10 -1.24
C PHE A 228 -17.06 -10.60 -0.96
N TYR A 229 -18.02 -9.84 -1.49
CA TYR A 229 -18.21 -8.43 -1.20
C TYR A 229 -18.46 -8.18 0.30
N ASP A 230 -19.33 -8.96 0.93
CA ASP A 230 -19.60 -8.85 2.37
C ASP A 230 -18.32 -9.08 3.19
N LYS A 231 -17.47 -10.03 2.79
CA LYS A 231 -16.14 -10.22 3.39
C LYS A 231 -15.23 -9.01 3.18
N LEU A 232 -15.25 -8.38 2.01
CA LEU A 232 -14.45 -7.17 1.75
C LEU A 232 -14.92 -5.98 2.62
N VAL A 233 -16.23 -5.81 2.79
CA VAL A 233 -16.81 -4.79 3.68
C VAL A 233 -16.40 -5.05 5.12
N GLY A 234 -16.49 -6.30 5.60
CA GLY A 234 -16.07 -6.67 6.95
C GLY A 234 -14.57 -6.39 7.24
N ILE A 235 -13.71 -6.43 6.22
CA ILE A 235 -12.30 -6.02 6.34
C ILE A 235 -12.19 -4.50 6.53
N CYS A 236 -13.02 -3.69 5.86
CA CYS A 236 -13.04 -2.24 6.05
C CYS A 236 -13.52 -1.82 7.43
N ASP A 237 -14.45 -2.57 8.03
CA ASP A 237 -15.00 -2.29 9.35
C ASP A 237 -14.02 -2.61 10.50
N ASN A 238 -12.93 -3.33 10.20
CA ASN A 238 -11.90 -3.66 11.17
C ASN A 238 -11.15 -2.39 11.65
N PRO A 239 -11.00 -2.16 12.97
CA PRO A 239 -10.28 -0.99 13.48
C PRO A 239 -8.79 -0.95 13.09
N LEU A 240 -8.23 -2.07 12.65
CA LEU A 240 -6.85 -2.19 12.19
C LEU A 240 -6.72 -1.96 10.68
N PHE A 241 -7.80 -1.69 9.94
CA PHE A 241 -7.74 -1.28 8.55
C PHE A 241 -7.09 0.12 8.41
N PRO A 242 -6.22 0.38 7.40
CA PRO A 242 -5.72 -0.50 6.34
C PRO A 242 -4.38 -1.19 6.68
N ARG A 243 -4.07 -1.33 7.98
CA ARG A 243 -2.80 -1.89 8.45
C ARG A 243 -2.76 -3.41 8.39
N ILE A 244 -3.87 -4.07 8.69
CA ILE A 244 -4.04 -5.52 8.55
C ILE A 244 -5.09 -5.76 7.47
N LEU A 245 -4.81 -6.71 6.58
CA LEU A 245 -5.68 -7.06 5.48
C LEU A 245 -5.69 -8.58 5.25
N PRO A 246 -6.57 -9.33 5.96
CA PRO A 246 -6.64 -10.78 5.85
C PRO A 246 -7.34 -11.26 4.56
N LEU A 247 -7.19 -10.50 3.46
CA LEU A 247 -7.83 -10.78 2.19
C LEU A 247 -7.28 -12.05 1.53
N GLY A 248 -5.97 -12.26 1.62
CA GLY A 248 -5.31 -13.44 1.03
C GLY A 248 -5.86 -14.73 1.62
N ASP A 249 -6.00 -14.79 2.94
CA ASP A 249 -6.57 -15.93 3.65
C ASP A 249 -8.05 -16.14 3.29
N ALA A 250 -8.85 -15.06 3.32
CA ALA A 250 -10.26 -15.13 2.97
C ALA A 250 -10.52 -15.66 1.54
N LEU A 251 -9.66 -15.30 0.58
CA LEU A 251 -9.71 -15.82 -0.79
C LEU A 251 -9.22 -17.27 -0.90
N CYS A 252 -8.17 -17.64 -0.17
CA CYS A 252 -7.69 -19.01 -0.14
C CYS A 252 -8.75 -19.96 0.42
N GLU A 253 -9.45 -19.57 1.48
CA GLU A 253 -10.57 -20.32 2.07
C GLU A 253 -11.75 -20.46 1.10
N ALA A 254 -12.08 -19.41 0.35
CA ALA A 254 -13.18 -19.40 -0.60
C ALA A 254 -12.81 -19.97 -1.99
N SER A 255 -11.56 -20.39 -2.20
CA SER A 255 -11.02 -20.75 -3.51
C SER A 255 -11.73 -21.93 -4.18
N ALA A 256 -12.17 -22.93 -3.40
CA ALA A 256 -12.88 -24.08 -3.92
C ALA A 256 -14.28 -23.69 -4.46
N GLU A 257 -14.99 -22.81 -3.75
CA GLU A 257 -16.30 -22.29 -4.17
C GLU A 257 -16.14 -21.45 -5.45
N LEU A 258 -15.14 -20.56 -5.49
CA LEU A 258 -14.79 -19.77 -6.68
C LEU A 258 -14.50 -20.67 -7.88
N ARG A 259 -13.61 -21.65 -7.72
CA ARG A 259 -13.25 -22.59 -8.79
C ARG A 259 -14.46 -23.33 -9.31
N THR A 260 -15.31 -23.83 -8.41
CA THR A 260 -16.50 -24.60 -8.80
C THR A 260 -17.48 -23.71 -9.57
N ALA A 261 -17.78 -22.51 -9.06
CA ALA A 261 -18.70 -21.58 -9.73
C ALA A 261 -18.21 -21.20 -11.13
N TYR A 262 -16.93 -20.86 -11.28
CA TYR A 262 -16.40 -20.45 -12.56
C TYR A 262 -16.25 -21.59 -13.55
N MET A 263 -15.80 -22.77 -13.13
CA MET A 263 -15.66 -23.92 -14.03
C MET A 263 -17.03 -24.40 -14.54
N THR A 264 -18.06 -24.43 -13.68
CA THR A 264 -19.43 -24.74 -14.11
C THR A 264 -19.96 -23.69 -15.08
N TYR A 265 -19.67 -22.42 -14.85
CA TYR A 265 -20.08 -21.33 -15.76
C TYR A 265 -19.42 -21.47 -17.12
N THR A 266 -18.10 -21.64 -17.15
CA THR A 266 -17.32 -21.77 -18.38
C THR A 266 -17.76 -22.97 -19.22
N ASN A 267 -18.00 -24.12 -18.58
CA ASN A 267 -18.48 -25.31 -19.30
C ASN A 267 -19.80 -25.08 -20.03
N ASN A 268 -20.68 -24.23 -19.48
CA ASN A 268 -21.99 -23.93 -20.05
C ASN A 268 -22.00 -22.68 -20.94
N TYR A 269 -20.89 -21.95 -21.04
CA TYR A 269 -20.83 -20.66 -21.72
C TYR A 269 -21.11 -20.79 -23.23
N ILE A 270 -20.32 -21.58 -23.96
CA ILE A 270 -20.51 -21.75 -25.41
C ILE A 270 -21.90 -22.34 -25.73
N PRO A 271 -22.39 -23.39 -25.03
CA PRO A 271 -23.76 -23.85 -25.22
C PRO A 271 -24.84 -22.79 -24.99
N CYS A 272 -24.65 -21.92 -23.99
CA CYS A 272 -25.55 -20.81 -23.69
C CYS A 272 -25.57 -19.80 -24.85
N ILE A 273 -24.40 -19.40 -25.37
CA ILE A 273 -24.30 -18.47 -26.50
C ILE A 273 -24.99 -19.03 -27.76
N GLU A 274 -24.76 -20.31 -28.09
CA GLU A 274 -25.44 -20.96 -29.22
C GLU A 274 -26.96 -21.02 -29.00
N THR A 275 -27.40 -21.24 -27.76
CA THR A 275 -28.83 -21.21 -27.41
C THR A 275 -29.43 -19.81 -27.61
N ILE A 276 -28.71 -18.73 -27.24
CA ILE A 276 -29.13 -17.35 -27.51
C ILE A 276 -29.29 -17.13 -29.02
N HIS A 277 -28.30 -17.51 -29.83
CA HIS A 277 -28.36 -17.38 -31.29
C HIS A 277 -29.51 -18.19 -31.91
N HIS A 278 -29.74 -19.41 -31.43
CA HIS A 278 -30.86 -20.24 -31.86
C HIS A 278 -32.21 -19.61 -31.52
N LEU A 279 -32.38 -19.08 -30.31
CA LEU A 279 -33.63 -18.44 -29.89
C LEU A 279 -33.88 -17.13 -30.64
N ARG A 280 -32.84 -16.33 -30.89
CA ARG A 280 -32.92 -15.10 -31.70
C ARG A 280 -33.41 -15.37 -33.13
N SER A 281 -32.91 -16.45 -33.74
CA SER A 281 -33.27 -16.82 -35.12
C SER A 281 -34.63 -17.53 -35.23
N THR A 282 -34.96 -18.38 -34.25
CA THR A 282 -36.16 -19.24 -34.31
C THR A 282 -37.39 -18.58 -33.68
N THR A 283 -37.20 -17.72 -32.67
CA THR A 283 -38.29 -17.14 -31.87
C THR A 283 -38.33 -15.61 -32.00
N PRO A 284 -39.15 -15.03 -32.89
CA PRO A 284 -39.23 -13.58 -33.09
C PRO A 284 -39.53 -12.78 -31.82
N ARG A 285 -40.34 -13.34 -30.91
CA ARG A 285 -40.65 -12.70 -29.62
C ARG A 285 -39.43 -12.56 -28.72
N PHE A 286 -38.54 -13.55 -28.74
CA PHE A 286 -37.30 -13.49 -27.99
C PHE A 286 -36.39 -12.41 -28.55
N GLN A 287 -36.26 -12.34 -29.89
CA GLN A 287 -35.50 -11.27 -30.55
C GLN A 287 -36.02 -9.88 -30.18
N VAL A 288 -37.33 -9.64 -30.26
CA VAL A 288 -37.92 -8.34 -29.87
C VAL A 288 -37.65 -8.02 -28.41
N PHE A 289 -37.86 -8.98 -27.51
CA PHE A 289 -37.57 -8.81 -26.07
C PHE A 289 -36.11 -8.41 -25.83
N VAL A 290 -35.16 -9.12 -26.45
CA VAL A 290 -33.73 -8.83 -26.27
C VAL A 290 -33.38 -7.48 -26.89
N SER A 291 -33.82 -7.19 -28.12
CA SER A 291 -33.54 -5.90 -28.78
C SER A 291 -34.10 -4.69 -28.01
N GLU A 292 -35.26 -4.81 -27.38
CA GLU A 292 -35.81 -3.74 -26.52
C GLU A 292 -34.94 -3.46 -25.29
N LYS A 293 -34.30 -4.50 -24.74
CA LYS A 293 -33.44 -4.36 -23.54
C LYS A 293 -32.03 -3.89 -23.90
N GLU A 294 -31.48 -4.37 -25.01
CA GLU A 294 -30.16 -3.95 -25.53
C GLU A 294 -30.15 -2.49 -26.00
N GLN A 295 -31.30 -1.89 -26.29
CA GLN A 295 -31.35 -0.48 -26.68
C GLN A 295 -30.83 0.46 -25.57
N ASN A 296 -30.84 0.02 -24.31
CA ASN A 296 -30.43 0.82 -23.15
C ASN A 296 -29.21 0.26 -22.40
N SER A 297 -28.68 -0.90 -22.81
CA SER A 297 -27.60 -1.63 -22.13
C SER A 297 -26.63 -2.29 -23.11
N GLU A 298 -25.56 -2.88 -22.59
CA GLU A 298 -24.66 -3.74 -23.36
C GLU A 298 -25.42 -4.93 -23.98
N SER A 299 -24.85 -5.53 -25.03
CA SER A 299 -25.47 -6.69 -25.67
C SER A 299 -25.54 -7.87 -24.70
N LEU A 300 -26.56 -8.73 -24.88
CA LEU A 300 -26.74 -9.88 -24.01
C LEU A 300 -25.51 -10.79 -24.04
N GLU A 301 -24.92 -11.00 -25.21
CA GLU A 301 -23.70 -11.80 -25.38
C GLU A 301 -22.50 -11.20 -24.62
N GLU A 302 -22.32 -9.88 -24.65
CA GLU A 302 -21.27 -9.20 -23.87
C GLU A 302 -21.49 -9.37 -22.36
N LEU A 303 -22.73 -9.23 -21.89
CA LEU A 303 -23.08 -9.41 -20.49
C LEU A 303 -22.77 -10.84 -19.99
N PHE A 304 -23.04 -11.87 -20.81
CA PHE A 304 -22.65 -13.24 -20.49
C PHE A 304 -21.12 -13.46 -20.55
N GLY A 305 -20.38 -12.64 -21.29
CA GLY A 305 -18.91 -12.67 -21.30
C GLY A 305 -18.28 -12.06 -20.03
N LEU A 306 -19.02 -11.22 -19.29
CA LEU A 306 -18.48 -10.46 -18.15
C LEU A 306 -17.83 -11.32 -17.06
N PRO A 307 -18.41 -12.45 -16.61
CA PRO A 307 -17.78 -13.24 -15.56
C PRO A 307 -16.38 -13.70 -15.93
N LEU A 308 -16.19 -14.19 -17.15
CA LEU A 308 -14.90 -14.66 -17.65
C LEU A 308 -13.87 -13.53 -17.70
N GLN A 309 -14.28 -12.33 -18.09
CA GLN A 309 -13.42 -11.14 -18.08
C GLN A 309 -13.09 -10.67 -16.65
N TYR A 310 -14.01 -10.87 -15.71
CA TYR A 310 -13.86 -10.40 -14.33
C TYR A 310 -12.68 -11.06 -13.61
N LEU A 311 -12.38 -12.33 -13.87
CA LEU A 311 -11.23 -13.03 -13.26
C LEU A 311 -9.90 -12.30 -13.53
N LEU A 312 -9.71 -11.83 -14.77
CA LEU A 312 -8.53 -11.05 -15.16
C LEU A 312 -8.47 -9.71 -14.42
N VAL A 313 -9.61 -9.03 -14.30
CA VAL A 313 -9.72 -7.77 -13.58
C VAL A 313 -9.39 -7.99 -12.10
N LEU A 314 -9.99 -8.99 -11.47
CA LEU A 314 -9.75 -9.35 -10.07
C LEU A 314 -8.27 -9.65 -9.82
N ALA A 315 -7.65 -10.51 -10.64
CA ALA A 315 -6.22 -10.81 -10.53
C ALA A 315 -5.35 -9.54 -10.64
N GLY A 316 -5.65 -8.65 -11.60
CA GLY A 316 -4.95 -7.37 -11.75
C GLY A 316 -5.10 -6.43 -10.54
N ARG A 317 -6.29 -6.39 -9.92
CA ARG A 317 -6.54 -5.63 -8.69
C ARG A 317 -5.80 -6.21 -7.49
N LEU A 318 -5.81 -7.53 -7.33
CA LEU A 318 -5.05 -8.22 -6.29
C LEU A 318 -3.55 -8.00 -6.45
N ARG A 319 -3.01 -8.04 -7.68
CA ARG A 319 -1.60 -7.68 -7.97
C ARG A 319 -1.28 -6.24 -7.60
N SER A 320 -2.18 -5.30 -7.91
CA SER A 320 -2.03 -3.89 -7.53
C SER A 320 -2.00 -3.69 -6.01
N LEU A 321 -2.77 -4.50 -5.28
CA LEU A 321 -2.79 -4.50 -3.82
C LEU A 321 -1.55 -5.17 -3.24
N HIS A 322 -1.09 -6.27 -3.85
CA HIS A 322 0.13 -6.99 -3.48
C HIS A 322 1.37 -6.12 -3.66
N SER A 323 1.48 -5.35 -4.74
CA SER A 323 2.61 -4.43 -4.96
C SER A 323 2.68 -3.30 -3.94
N CYS A 324 1.53 -2.90 -3.37
CA CYS A 324 1.46 -1.92 -2.28
C CYS A 324 1.63 -2.56 -0.90
N SER A 325 1.56 -3.89 -0.82
CA SER A 325 1.79 -4.67 0.40
C SER A 325 3.29 -4.93 0.55
N LEU A 326 4.00 -3.91 1.04
CA LEU A 326 5.40 -3.99 1.48
C LEU A 326 5.62 -5.14 2.50
N PRO A 327 6.86 -5.55 2.82
CA PRO A 327 7.17 -6.60 3.81
C PRO A 327 6.86 -6.17 5.27
N ILE A 328 5.77 -5.42 5.47
CA ILE A 328 5.25 -5.01 6.78
C ILE A 328 4.67 -6.23 7.50
N ILE A 329 4.07 -7.16 6.74
CA ILE A 329 3.52 -8.43 7.26
C ILE A 329 3.81 -9.53 6.23
N GLU A 330 4.94 -10.21 6.37
CA GLU A 330 5.40 -11.26 5.45
C GLU A 330 4.33 -12.33 5.18
N ASN A 331 3.53 -12.66 6.19
CA ASN A 331 2.45 -13.63 6.05
C ASN A 331 1.34 -13.17 5.10
N GLU A 332 0.91 -11.90 5.17
CA GLU A 332 -0.14 -11.36 4.29
C GLU A 332 0.33 -11.27 2.85
N THR A 333 1.57 -10.84 2.62
CA THR A 333 2.16 -10.82 1.27
C THR A 333 2.17 -12.23 0.67
N ARG A 334 2.54 -13.25 1.47
CA ARG A 334 2.54 -14.65 1.05
C ARG A 334 1.13 -15.16 0.75
N THR A 335 0.15 -14.90 1.61
CA THR A 335 -1.23 -15.41 1.44
C THR A 335 -1.94 -14.70 0.29
N LEU A 336 -1.71 -13.40 0.11
CA LEU A 336 -2.21 -12.65 -1.04
C LEU A 336 -1.54 -13.11 -2.35
N GLY A 337 -0.24 -13.40 -2.34
CA GLY A 337 0.45 -14.00 -3.49
C GLY A 337 -0.12 -15.36 -3.87
N ARG A 338 -0.43 -16.21 -2.89
CA ARG A 338 -1.14 -17.48 -3.11
C ARG A 338 -2.53 -17.27 -3.70
N ALA A 339 -3.31 -16.33 -3.15
CA ALA A 339 -4.64 -16.01 -3.66
C ALA A 339 -4.61 -15.55 -5.13
N ILE A 340 -3.62 -14.72 -5.50
CA ILE A 340 -3.40 -14.31 -6.90
C ILE A 340 -3.15 -15.53 -7.78
N GLY A 341 -2.23 -16.42 -7.38
CA GLY A 341 -1.93 -17.64 -8.13
C GLY A 341 -3.14 -18.56 -8.29
N ILE A 342 -4.02 -18.63 -7.28
CA ILE A 342 -5.28 -19.38 -7.36
C ILE A 342 -6.20 -18.77 -8.43
N VAL A 343 -6.46 -17.46 -8.38
CA VAL A 343 -7.34 -16.79 -9.35
C VAL A 343 -6.79 -16.94 -10.78
N GLU A 344 -5.49 -16.74 -10.98
CA GLU A 344 -4.83 -16.92 -12.28
C GLU A 344 -4.87 -18.38 -12.76
N SER A 345 -4.80 -19.36 -11.84
CA SER A 345 -4.95 -20.78 -12.20
C SER A 345 -6.37 -21.14 -12.63
N ILE A 346 -7.39 -20.49 -12.04
CA ILE A 346 -8.79 -20.69 -12.41
C ILE A 346 -9.05 -20.04 -13.78
N ASP A 347 -8.55 -18.83 -13.98
CA ASP A 347 -8.61 -18.13 -15.28
C ASP A 347 -7.98 -18.96 -16.40
N LEU A 348 -6.77 -19.49 -16.18
CA LEU A 348 -6.10 -20.36 -17.15
C LEU A 348 -6.90 -21.65 -17.42
N ALA A 349 -7.52 -22.24 -16.39
CA ALA A 349 -8.36 -23.42 -16.57
C ALA A 349 -9.62 -23.11 -17.38
N CYS A 350 -10.23 -21.94 -17.16
CA CYS A 350 -11.39 -21.51 -17.93
C CYS A 350 -11.00 -21.26 -19.40
N ALA A 351 -9.88 -20.58 -19.64
CA ALA A 351 -9.38 -20.34 -21.00
C ALA A 351 -9.15 -21.65 -21.77
N LYS A 352 -8.56 -22.67 -21.13
CA LYS A 352 -8.37 -23.98 -21.75
C LYS A 352 -9.68 -24.66 -22.14
N ILE A 353 -10.69 -24.62 -21.27
CA ILE A 353 -12.01 -25.18 -21.58
C ILE A 353 -12.62 -24.47 -22.79
N LEU A 354 -12.53 -23.14 -22.84
CA LEU A 354 -13.06 -22.37 -23.96
C LEU A 354 -12.32 -22.70 -25.26
N ASP A 355 -11.00 -22.76 -25.23
CA ASP A 355 -10.19 -23.16 -26.39
C ASP A 355 -10.58 -24.57 -26.88
N GLU A 356 -10.77 -25.52 -25.97
CA GLU A 356 -11.23 -26.89 -26.27
C GLU A 356 -12.64 -26.92 -26.86
N GLN A 357 -13.54 -26.03 -26.42
CA GLN A 357 -14.91 -25.92 -26.94
C GLN A 357 -14.98 -25.19 -28.29
N GLU A 358 -14.04 -24.26 -28.56
CA GLU A 358 -13.93 -23.54 -29.83
C GLU A 358 -13.31 -24.39 -30.96
N GLU A 359 -12.71 -25.54 -30.64
CA GLU A 359 -12.22 -26.48 -31.65
C GLU A 359 -13.35 -26.90 -32.60
N PRO A 360 -13.18 -26.85 -33.93
CA PRO A 360 -14.30 -27.00 -34.88
C PRO A 360 -15.13 -28.28 -34.70
N GLN A 361 -14.48 -29.38 -34.32
CA GLN A 361 -15.15 -30.66 -34.07
C GLN A 361 -15.97 -30.63 -32.78
N ALA A 362 -15.42 -30.06 -31.71
CA ALA A 362 -16.11 -29.93 -30.43
C ALA A 362 -17.29 -28.97 -30.55
N PHE A 363 -17.08 -27.83 -31.22
CA PHE A 363 -18.11 -26.84 -31.49
C PHE A 363 -19.28 -27.43 -32.30
N GLU A 364 -18.98 -28.17 -33.38
CA GLU A 364 -20.01 -28.83 -34.19
C GLU A 364 -20.75 -29.92 -33.40
N ASN A 365 -20.04 -30.67 -32.54
CA ASN A 365 -20.67 -31.65 -31.65
C ASN A 365 -21.61 -30.99 -30.63
N ILE A 366 -21.21 -29.87 -30.04
CA ILE A 366 -22.04 -29.08 -29.12
C ILE A 366 -23.30 -28.62 -29.85
N ARG A 367 -23.15 -28.05 -31.05
CA ARG A 367 -24.27 -27.58 -31.87
C ARG A 367 -25.25 -28.69 -32.22
N ASN A 368 -24.76 -29.84 -32.69
CA ASN A 368 -25.59 -30.99 -33.03
C ASN A 368 -26.33 -31.56 -31.81
N THR A 369 -25.67 -31.60 -30.66
CA THR A 369 -26.28 -32.07 -29.41
C THR A 369 -27.37 -31.11 -28.92
N LEU A 370 -27.11 -29.80 -28.97
CA LEU A 370 -28.09 -28.77 -28.61
C LEU A 370 -29.34 -28.81 -29.47
N VAL A 371 -29.20 -28.96 -30.80
CA VAL A 371 -30.36 -29.06 -31.70
C VAL A 371 -31.27 -30.23 -31.31
N VAL A 372 -30.69 -31.38 -30.98
CA VAL A 372 -31.45 -32.54 -30.50
C VAL A 372 -32.16 -32.22 -29.18
N GLU A 373 -31.46 -31.66 -28.21
CA GLU A 373 -32.04 -31.39 -26.89
C GLU A 373 -33.16 -30.35 -26.93
N LEU A 374 -33.00 -29.30 -27.73
CA LEU A 374 -34.01 -28.27 -27.92
C LEU A 374 -35.26 -28.82 -28.65
N SER A 375 -35.09 -29.87 -29.47
CA SER A 375 -36.21 -30.51 -30.18
C SER A 375 -37.06 -31.44 -29.30
N ILE A 376 -36.52 -31.93 -28.18
CA ILE A 376 -37.21 -32.90 -27.32
C ILE A 376 -38.02 -32.16 -26.24
N SER A 377 -39.34 -32.18 -26.37
CA SER A 377 -40.26 -31.66 -25.36
C SER A 377 -40.28 -32.52 -24.09
N GLY A 378 -40.16 -31.91 -22.91
CA GLY A 378 -40.35 -32.59 -21.63
C GLY A 378 -39.12 -33.29 -21.04
N LEU A 379 -37.90 -32.97 -21.48
CA LEU A 379 -36.68 -33.36 -20.75
C LEU A 379 -36.76 -32.83 -19.31
N LYS A 380 -36.81 -33.75 -18.33
CA LYS A 380 -36.83 -33.39 -16.91
C LYS A 380 -35.49 -32.87 -16.42
N ASP A 381 -34.41 -33.37 -17.01
CA ASP A 381 -33.04 -32.92 -16.76
C ASP A 381 -32.40 -32.63 -18.11
N PRO A 382 -32.12 -31.35 -18.47
CA PRO A 382 -31.26 -31.02 -19.60
C PRO A 382 -29.86 -31.51 -19.25
N LEU A 383 -29.61 -32.76 -19.57
CA LEU A 383 -28.30 -33.35 -19.51
C LEU A 383 -27.76 -33.23 -20.95
N LEU A 384 -26.79 -32.33 -21.15
CA LEU A 384 -25.62 -32.48 -22.03
C LEU A 384 -25.36 -31.56 -23.24
N GLY A 385 -25.21 -30.28 -22.94
CA GLY A 385 -24.12 -29.45 -23.47
C GLY A 385 -22.80 -29.66 -22.71
N VAL A 386 -22.61 -30.79 -22.03
CA VAL A 386 -21.40 -31.04 -21.22
C VAL A 386 -20.24 -31.30 -22.17
N PRO A 387 -19.09 -30.63 -22.01
CA PRO A 387 -17.90 -30.94 -22.79
C PRO A 387 -17.59 -32.43 -22.66
N ASN A 388 -17.38 -33.10 -23.81
CA ASN A 388 -17.17 -34.55 -24.01
C ASN A 388 -18.37 -35.44 -24.32
N ARG A 389 -19.61 -34.93 -24.36
CA ARG A 389 -20.72 -35.71 -24.96
C ARG A 389 -20.77 -35.51 -26.47
N GLN A 390 -20.80 -36.62 -27.20
CA GLN A 390 -20.89 -36.64 -28.66
C GLN A 390 -22.09 -37.46 -29.09
N LEU A 391 -22.92 -36.89 -29.96
CA LEU A 391 -23.95 -37.62 -30.67
C LEU A 391 -23.28 -38.60 -31.63
N LEU A 392 -23.45 -39.90 -31.38
CA LEU A 392 -22.88 -40.96 -32.21
C LEU A 392 -23.82 -41.33 -33.36
N LYS A 393 -25.13 -41.42 -33.08
CA LYS A 393 -26.13 -41.84 -34.06
C LYS A 393 -27.54 -41.44 -33.63
N ASP A 394 -28.37 -41.09 -34.60
CA ASP A 394 -29.80 -40.92 -34.41
C ASP A 394 -30.60 -41.83 -35.38
N GLY A 395 -31.83 -42.18 -35.00
CA GLY A 395 -32.71 -42.95 -35.88
C GLY A 395 -33.98 -43.46 -35.22
N ALA A 396 -34.97 -43.78 -36.04
CA ALA A 396 -36.24 -44.36 -35.59
C ALA A 396 -36.06 -45.86 -35.30
N VAL A 397 -36.31 -46.27 -34.07
CA VAL A 397 -36.23 -47.66 -33.62
C VAL A 397 -37.59 -48.10 -33.08
N ARG A 398 -38.01 -49.31 -33.44
CA ARG A 398 -39.23 -49.91 -32.89
C ARG A 398 -38.89 -50.60 -31.56
N VAL A 399 -39.24 -49.94 -30.46
CA VAL A 399 -39.06 -50.52 -29.11
C VAL A 399 -40.19 -51.50 -28.85
N LEU A 400 -39.87 -52.75 -28.47
CA LEU A 400 -40.85 -53.86 -28.33
C LEU A 400 -42.05 -53.55 -27.42
N LYS A 401 -41.91 -52.63 -26.47
CA LYS A 401 -42.98 -52.22 -25.54
C LYS A 401 -43.78 -50.99 -26.00
N MET A 402 -43.39 -50.33 -27.09
CA MET A 402 -44.05 -49.12 -27.58
C MET A 402 -44.74 -49.39 -28.93
N LYS A 403 -45.99 -48.96 -29.04
CA LYS A 403 -46.79 -49.16 -30.26
C LYS A 403 -46.25 -48.38 -31.47
N ASN A 404 -45.63 -47.23 -31.22
CA ASN A 404 -45.13 -46.33 -32.23
C ASN A 404 -43.59 -46.41 -32.32
N PRO A 405 -43.00 -46.18 -33.51
CA PRO A 405 -41.56 -46.04 -33.64
C PRO A 405 -41.08 -44.86 -32.78
N CYS A 406 -40.01 -45.08 -32.03
CA CYS A 406 -39.40 -44.07 -31.17
C CYS A 406 -38.14 -43.54 -31.85
N GLN A 407 -37.97 -42.22 -31.87
CA GLN A 407 -36.69 -41.64 -32.24
C GLN A 407 -35.71 -41.90 -31.09
N VAL A 408 -34.57 -42.51 -31.40
CA VAL A 408 -33.51 -42.81 -30.44
C VAL A 408 -32.27 -42.01 -30.81
N TYR A 409 -31.67 -41.37 -29.82
CA TYR A 409 -30.41 -40.64 -29.93
C TYR A 409 -29.37 -41.35 -29.07
N LEU A 410 -28.31 -41.82 -29.71
CA LEU A 410 -27.19 -42.50 -29.07
C LEU A 410 -26.05 -41.51 -28.85
N PHE A 411 -25.61 -41.41 -27.60
CA PHE A 411 -24.47 -40.60 -27.19
C PHE A 411 -23.36 -41.50 -26.63
N ASN A 412 -22.13 -40.98 -26.59
CA ASN A 412 -20.98 -41.67 -25.98
C ASN A 412 -21.00 -41.65 -24.45
#